data_AF-A0A2S4ZW46-F1
#
_entry.id   AF-A0A2S4ZW46-F1
#
_cell.length_a   1.000
_cell.length_b   1.000
_cell.length_c   1.000
_cell.angle_alpha   90.00
_cell.angle_beta   90.00
_cell.angle_gamma   90.00
#
_symmetry.space_group_name_H-M   'P 1'
#
loop_
_entity.id
_entity.type
_entity.pdbx_description
1 polymer ?
#
loop_
_entity_poly.entity_id
_entity_poly.type
_entity_poly.pdbx_seq_one_letter_code
_entity_poly.pdbx_strand_id
1 'polypeptide(L)' 'MAAARQISGAFTAPVVDADIDGQRPWLHIPCVPGGCPGTHARRHGPLPPAGASPPPASPRPSASTM' A
#
# COMPACT_ATOMS: atom_id res chain seq x y z
N MET A 1 -11.60 -0.70 -24.01
CA MET A 1 -10.76 0.22 -23.19
C MET A 1 -11.52 1.19 -22.25
N ALA A 2 -12.76 1.61 -22.51
CA ALA A 2 -13.42 2.63 -21.67
C ALA A 2 -13.63 2.25 -20.19
N ALA A 3 -14.13 1.03 -19.90
CA ALA A 3 -14.49 0.65 -18.53
C ALA A 3 -13.30 0.43 -17.58
N ALA A 4 -12.16 -0.08 -18.08
CA ALA A 4 -10.97 -0.34 -17.26
C ALA A 4 -10.36 0.96 -16.69
N ARG A 5 -10.42 2.06 -17.45
CA ARG A 5 -9.97 3.39 -17.00
C ARG A 5 -10.91 4.02 -15.96
N GLN A 6 -12.12 3.47 -15.78
CA GLN A 6 -13.07 3.95 -14.77
C GLN A 6 -12.83 3.32 -13.40
N ILE A 7 -11.93 2.34 -13.29
CA ILE A 7 -11.57 1.72 -12.01
C ILE A 7 -10.74 2.72 -11.22
N SER A 8 -11.41 3.44 -10.32
CA SER A 8 -10.79 4.33 -9.34
C SER A 8 -11.53 4.18 -8.01
N GLY A 9 -10.79 4.09 -6.90
CA GLY A 9 -11.37 3.90 -5.56
C GLY A 9 -10.29 3.88 -4.49
N ALA A 10 -10.70 4.12 -3.23
CA ALA A 10 -9.76 4.28 -2.11
C ALA A 10 -8.84 3.06 -1.84
N PHE A 11 -9.22 1.88 -2.33
CA PHE A 11 -8.49 0.63 -2.13
C PHE A 11 -8.04 -0.04 -3.43
N THR A 12 -8.28 0.61 -4.56
CA THR A 12 -7.96 0.05 -5.88
C THR A 12 -6.97 0.97 -6.58
N ALA A 13 -5.85 0.41 -7.02
CA ALA A 13 -4.88 1.17 -7.80
C ALA A 13 -5.52 1.61 -9.13
N PRO A 14 -5.44 2.90 -9.49
CA PRO A 14 -6.01 3.38 -10.74
C PRO A 14 -5.22 2.84 -11.94
N VAL A 15 -5.94 2.49 -12.99
CA VAL A 15 -5.34 2.12 -14.29
C VAL A 15 -5.01 3.39 -15.07
N VAL A 16 -3.72 3.64 -15.31
CA VAL A 16 -3.27 4.84 -16.06
C VAL A 16 -3.13 4.57 -17.55
N ASP A 17 -2.76 3.35 -17.93
CA ASP A 17 -2.66 2.94 -19.33
C ASP A 17 -2.87 1.42 -19.47
N ALA A 18 -3.35 1.00 -20.64
CA ALA A 18 -3.63 -0.40 -20.92
C ALA A 18 -3.71 -0.65 -22.43
N ASP A 19 -3.17 -1.76 -22.88
CA ASP A 19 -3.50 -2.35 -24.18
C ASP A 19 -4.03 -3.76 -23.95
N ILE A 20 -5.28 -4.00 -24.36
CA ILE A 20 -5.94 -5.30 -24.20
C ILE A 20 -6.11 -6.03 -25.52
N ASP A 21 -5.93 -5.32 -26.64
CA ASP A 21 -6.20 -5.80 -27.99
C ASP A 21 -4.90 -6.24 -28.69
N GLY A 22 -3.74 -5.79 -28.19
CA GLY A 22 -2.42 -6.20 -28.65
C GLY A 22 -2.13 -7.69 -28.44
N GLN A 23 -1.22 -8.24 -29.26
CA GLN A 23 -0.74 -9.63 -29.17
C GLN A 23 -0.17 -10.00 -27.79
N ARG A 24 0.25 -9.00 -27.01
CA ARG A 24 0.64 -9.14 -25.61
C ARG A 24 -0.10 -8.10 -24.78
N PRO A 25 -1.28 -8.44 -24.25
CA PRO A 25 -2.05 -7.54 -23.42
C PRO A 25 -1.24 -7.08 -22.19
N TRP A 26 -1.37 -5.81 -21.81
CA TRP A 26 -0.65 -5.22 -20.69
C TRP A 26 -1.45 -4.10 -20.00
N LEU A 27 -1.02 -3.77 -18.78
CA LEU A 27 -1.60 -2.75 -17.91
C LEU A 27 -0.48 -1.96 -17.21
N HIS A 28 -0.68 -0.66 -17.06
CA HIS A 28 0.19 0.19 -16.25
C HIS A 28 -0.60 0.78 -15.08
N ILE A 29 -0.09 0.57 -13.87
CA ILE A 29 -0.63 1.10 -12.62
C ILE A 29 0.50 1.74 -11.80
N PRO A 30 0.22 2.83 -11.05
CA PRO A 30 1.20 3.40 -10.14
C PRO A 30 1.60 2.41 -9.05
N CYS A 31 2.91 2.33 -8.77
CA CYS A 31 3.43 1.53 -7.67
C CYS A 31 3.29 2.30 -6.36
N VAL A 32 2.68 1.67 -5.35
CA VAL A 32 2.61 2.23 -3.99
C VAL A 32 3.74 1.65 -3.14
N PRO A 33 4.69 2.47 -2.65
CA PRO A 33 5.71 2.01 -1.72
C PRO A 33 5.11 1.75 -0.34
N GLY A 34 5.58 0.72 0.36
CA GLY A 34 5.11 0.40 1.72
C GLY A 34 5.19 -1.08 2.10
N GLY A 35 5.39 -1.96 1.12
CA GLY A 35 5.44 -3.40 1.34
C GLY A 35 4.08 -3.99 1.73
N CYS A 36 4.01 -5.31 1.81
CA CYS A 36 2.74 -6.00 2.05
C CYS A 36 2.28 -5.85 3.52
N PRO A 37 1.01 -5.48 3.77
CA PRO A 37 0.45 -5.39 5.12
C PRO A 37 0.60 -6.70 5.93
N GLY A 38 0.48 -7.85 5.27
CA GLY A 38 0.67 -9.15 5.91
C GLY A 38 2.10 -9.38 6.41
N THR A 39 3.11 -8.80 5.75
CA THR A 39 4.50 -8.85 6.24
C THR A 39 4.66 -7.99 7.49
N HIS A 40 4.03 -6.82 7.51
CA HIS A 40 4.01 -5.97 8.70
C HIS A 40 3.35 -6.69 9.87
N ALA A 41 2.15 -7.27 9.65
CA ALA A 41 1.41 -7.98 10.69
C ALA A 41 2.18 -9.17 11.26
N ARG A 42 2.89 -9.93 10.40
CA ARG A 42 3.74 -11.04 10.86
C ARG A 42 4.93 -10.59 11.71
N ARG A 43 5.48 -9.39 11.47
CA ARG A 43 6.66 -8.88 12.18
C ARG A 43 6.34 -8.12 13.45
N HIS A 44 5.20 -7.42 13.48
CA HIS A 44 4.88 -6.45 14.54
C HIS A 44 3.57 -6.75 15.29
N GLY A 45 2.87 -7.82 14.92
CA GLY A 45 1.55 -8.13 15.49
C GLY A 45 0.41 -7.49 14.69
N PRO A 46 -0.84 -7.75 15.07
CA PRO A 46 -2.02 -7.31 14.33
C PRO A 46 -2.09 -5.78 14.20
N LEU A 47 -2.62 -5.32 13.06
CA LEU A 47 -2.89 -3.91 12.84
C LEU A 47 -3.93 -3.42 13.87
N PRO A 48 -3.77 -2.20 14.40
CA PRO A 48 -4.75 -1.62 15.31
C PRO A 48 -6.10 -1.45 14.60
N PRO A 49 -7.22 -1.50 15.35
CA PRO A 49 -8.54 -1.28 14.78
C PRO A 49 -8.64 0.12 14.17
N ALA A 50 -9.42 0.25 13.10
CA ALA A 50 -9.61 1.52 12.40
C ALA A 50 -10.09 2.61 13.37
N GLY A 51 -9.37 3.73 13.45
CA GLY A 51 -9.69 4.85 14.34
C GLY A 51 -8.99 4.81 15.71
N ALA A 52 -8.21 3.78 16.04
CA ALA A 52 -7.36 3.82 17.22
C ALA A 52 -6.26 4.88 17.03
N SER A 53 -6.11 5.77 18.02
CA SER A 53 -4.96 6.68 18.08
C SER A 53 -3.68 5.84 18.05
N PRO A 54 -2.65 6.24 17.27
CA PRO A 54 -1.36 5.56 17.34
C PRO A 54 -0.88 5.53 18.81
N PRO A 55 -0.29 4.42 19.26
CA PRO A 55 0.27 4.37 20.61
C PRO A 55 1.33 5.47 20.75
N PRO A 56 1.50 6.08 21.94
CA PRO A 56 2.53 7.08 22.14
C PRO A 56 3.88 6.49 21.70
N ALA A 57 4.60 7.23 20.85
CA ALA A 57 5.88 6.77 20.35
C ALA A 57 6.77 6.47 21.56
N SER A 58 7.20 5.20 21.71
CA SER A 58 8.16 4.84 22.75
C SER A 58 9.36 5.77 22.60
N PRO A 59 9.87 6.35 23.70
CA PRO A 59 11.06 7.19 23.62
C PRO A 59 12.16 6.37 22.95
N ARG A 60 12.68 6.87 21.82
CA ARG A 60 13.87 6.28 21.20
C ARG A 60 14.91 6.18 22.31
N PRO A 61 15.51 5.01 22.58
CA PRO A 61 16.58 4.93 23.57
C PRO A 61 17.64 5.93 23.13
N SER A 62 17.86 6.96 23.96
CA SER A 62 18.96 7.89 23.73
C SER A 62 20.22 7.06 23.74
N ALA A 63 20.91 7.02 22.60
CA ALA A 63 22.30 6.61 22.52
C ALA A 63 23.13 7.66 23.26
N SER A 64 23.05 7.63 24.59
CA SER A 64 23.76 8.50 25.51
C SER A 64 23.86 7.77 26.84
N THR A 65 24.71 6.76 26.87
CA THR A 65 25.68 6.54 27.95
C THR A 65 26.77 5.62 27.40
N MET A 66 27.99 6.00 27.76
CA MET A 66 29.32 5.52 27.35
C MET A 66 29.49 4.01 27.24
#